data_AF-A0A1H6R1X8-F1
#
_entry.id   AF-A0A1H6R1X8-F1
#
_cell.length_a   1.000
_cell.length_b   1.000
_cell.length_c   1.000
_cell.angle_alpha   90.00
_cell.angle_beta   90.00
_cell.angle_gamma   90.00
#
_symmetry.space_group_name_H-M   'P 1'
#
loop_
_entity.id
_entity.type
_entity.pdbx_description
1 polymer ?
#
loop_
_entity_poly.entity_id
_entity_poly.type
_entity_poly.pdbx_seq_one_letter_code
_entity_poly.pdbx_strand_id
1 'polypeptide(L)'
;MDVSTAELQWWVVAVLLYGVGDYVTTVLAVRRADIVEANPAVTALLSDQPGPVGFGLLKCGALVVCFLGFLSISASPIAVGVPVGIAFLGGAVTLSNTVMIVRTDPEPTVD
;
A
#
# COMPACT_ATOMS: atom_id res chain seq x y z
N MET A 1 13.45 7.06 23.58
CA MET A 1 12.96 7.40 22.22
C MET A 1 11.66 8.11 22.45
N ASP A 2 11.65 9.43 22.31
CA ASP A 2 10.44 10.23 22.53
C ASP A 2 9.78 10.46 21.18
N VAL A 3 8.79 9.62 20.86
CA VAL A 3 7.98 9.76 19.64
C VAL A 3 6.84 10.74 19.95
N SER A 4 6.71 11.77 19.12
CA SER A 4 5.67 12.79 19.30
C SER A 4 4.28 12.29 18.88
N THR A 5 3.23 12.91 19.42
CA THR A 5 1.83 12.63 19.04
C THR A 5 1.59 12.84 17.54
N ALA A 6 2.24 13.84 16.94
CA ALA A 6 2.12 14.13 15.51
C ALA A 6 2.73 13.01 14.65
N GLU A 7 3.90 12.49 15.03
CA GLU A 7 4.51 11.35 14.33
C GLU A 7 3.64 10.09 14.46
N LEU A 8 3.06 9.87 15.64
CA LEU A 8 2.13 8.75 15.85
C LEU A 8 0.90 8.87 14.94
N GLN A 9 0.31 10.06 14.83
CA GLN A 9 -0.81 10.31 13.92
C GLN A 9 -0.46 10.03 12.46
N TRP A 10 0.73 10.46 12.01
CA TRP A 10 1.20 10.18 10.65
C TRP A 10 1.43 8.68 10.41
N TRP A 11 1.94 7.95 11.39
CA TRP A 11 2.05 6.48 11.31
C TRP A 11 0.68 5.80 11.21
N VAL A 12 -0.31 6.26 11.96
CA VAL A 12 -1.69 5.76 11.84
C VAL A 12 -2.23 6.00 10.43
N VAL A 13 -2.06 7.21 9.90
CA VAL A 13 -2.49 7.55 8.52
C VAL A 13 -1.74 6.70 7.49
N ALA A 14 -0.44 6.50 7.65
CA ALA A 14 0.38 5.65 6.77
C ALA A 14 -0.12 4.19 6.77
N VAL A 15 -0.39 3.61 7.95
CA VAL A 15 -0.93 2.25 8.07
C VAL A 15 -2.32 2.16 7.44
N LEU A 16 -3.17 3.17 7.62
CA LEU A 16 -4.52 3.15 7.03
C LEU A 16 -4.49 3.29 5.51
N LEU A 17 -3.68 4.18 4.95
CA LEU A 17 -3.62 4.42 3.50
C LEU A 17 -2.80 3.37 2.76
N TYR A 18 -1.54 3.16 3.17
CA TYR A 18 -0.61 2.22 2.53
C TYR A 18 -0.83 0.78 2.97
N GLY A 19 -1.13 0.56 4.25
CA GLY A 19 -1.43 -0.79 4.73
C GLY A 19 -2.82 -1.22 4.29
N VAL A 20 -3.86 -0.62 4.88
CA VAL A 20 -5.25 -1.11 4.74
C VAL A 20 -5.87 -0.75 3.39
N GLY A 21 -5.88 0.53 3.02
CA GLY A 21 -6.57 1.02 1.81
C GLY A 21 -5.98 0.43 0.54
N ASP A 22 -4.67 0.51 0.40
CA ASP A 22 -3.97 -0.07 -0.74
C ASP A 22 -4.14 -1.61 -0.76
N TYR A 23 -4.04 -2.31 0.37
CA TYR A 23 -4.29 -3.76 0.41
C TYR A 23 -5.69 -4.16 -0.05
N VAL A 24 -6.72 -3.52 0.49
CA VAL A 24 -8.12 -3.83 0.13
C VAL A 24 -8.35 -3.56 -1.35
N THR A 25 -7.86 -2.45 -1.89
CA THR A 25 -8.02 -2.12 -3.31
C THR A 25 -7.24 -3.07 -4.23
N THR A 26 -6.02 -3.48 -3.86
CA THR A 26 -5.28 -4.51 -4.61
C THR A 26 -6.03 -5.84 -4.63
N VAL A 27 -6.51 -6.32 -3.47
CA VAL A 27 -7.23 -7.60 -3.39
C VAL A 27 -8.54 -7.56 -4.17
N LEU A 28 -9.28 -6.46 -4.11
CA LEU A 28 -10.51 -6.29 -4.89
C LEU A 28 -10.22 -6.25 -6.40
N ALA A 29 -9.16 -5.56 -6.82
CA ALA A 29 -8.73 -5.51 -8.22
C ALA A 29 -8.35 -6.91 -8.74
N VAL A 30 -7.49 -7.63 -8.02
CA VAL A 30 -7.03 -8.98 -8.41
C VAL A 30 -8.21 -9.96 -8.48
N ARG A 31 -9.12 -9.92 -7.50
CA ARG A 31 -10.30 -10.81 -7.49
C ARG A 31 -11.30 -10.51 -8.60
N ARG A 32 -11.43 -9.26 -9.04
CA ARG A 32 -12.38 -8.87 -10.09
C ARG A 32 -11.84 -9.11 -11.50
N ALA A 33 -10.53 -8.96 -11.69
CA ALA A 33 -10.02 -8.72 -13.02
C ALA A 33 -9.41 -9.94 -13.74
N ASP A 34 -9.17 -11.07 -13.06
CA ASP A 34 -8.42 -12.22 -13.66
C ASP A 34 -7.07 -11.76 -14.29
N ILE A 35 -6.56 -10.62 -13.81
CA ILE A 35 -5.38 -9.95 -14.37
C ILE A 35 -4.14 -10.65 -13.82
N VAL A 36 -3.42 -11.32 -14.71
CA VAL A 36 -2.04 -11.76 -14.49
C VAL A 36 -1.18 -10.51 -14.28
N GLU A 37 -0.52 -10.46 -13.13
CA GLU A 37 0.18 -9.26 -12.66
C GLU A 37 1.47 -9.03 -13.47
N ALA A 38 1.45 -8.01 -14.34
CA ALA A 38 2.51 -7.76 -15.31
C ALA A 38 3.74 -7.00 -14.76
N ASN A 39 3.79 -6.69 -13.46
CA ASN A 39 4.92 -5.96 -12.88
C ASN A 39 6.06 -6.94 -12.53
N PRO A 40 7.18 -6.97 -13.30
CA PRO A 40 8.23 -7.96 -13.14
C PRO A 40 8.90 -7.92 -11.75
N ALA A 41 8.87 -6.78 -11.07
CA ALA A 41 9.39 -6.67 -9.70
C ALA A 41 8.49 -7.40 -8.68
N VAL A 42 7.18 -7.41 -8.91
CA VAL A 42 6.20 -8.09 -8.06
C VAL A 42 6.22 -9.58 -8.34
N THR A 43 6.28 -9.97 -9.62
CA THR A 43 6.41 -11.36 -10.07
C THR A 43 7.69 -12.03 -9.52
N ALA A 44 8.83 -11.33 -9.56
CA ALA A 44 10.09 -11.85 -9.05
C ALA A 44 10.10 -12.04 -7.52
N LEU A 45 9.29 -11.26 -6.80
CA LEU A 45 9.27 -11.26 -5.34
C LEU A 45 8.15 -12.13 -4.75
N LEU A 46 7.03 -12.26 -5.45
CA LEU A 46 5.81 -12.92 -4.97
C LEU A 46 5.32 -14.07 -5.87
N SER A 47 6.08 -14.44 -6.91
CA SER A 47 5.74 -15.44 -7.96
C SER A 47 4.68 -14.95 -8.96
N ASP A 48 4.43 -15.72 -10.04
CA ASP A 48 3.56 -15.35 -11.17
C ASP A 48 2.09 -15.03 -10.82
N GLN A 49 1.62 -15.48 -9.66
CA GLN A 49 0.29 -15.15 -9.13
C GLN A 49 0.38 -14.89 -7.62
N PRO A 50 0.71 -13.65 -7.22
CA PRO A 50 0.72 -13.29 -5.81
C PRO A 50 -0.70 -13.34 -5.25
N GLY A 51 -0.97 -14.35 -4.42
CA GLY A 51 -2.23 -14.40 -3.69
C GLY A 51 -2.37 -13.20 -2.72
N PRO A 52 -3.59 -12.90 -2.24
CA PRO A 52 -3.85 -11.85 -1.25
C PRO A 52 -2.94 -11.93 -0.01
N VAL A 53 -2.48 -13.12 0.36
CA VAL A 53 -1.58 -13.32 1.50
C VAL A 53 -0.16 -12.81 1.19
N GLY A 54 0.37 -13.08 -0.01
CA GLY A 54 1.70 -12.62 -0.42
C GLY A 54 1.79 -11.10 -0.45
N PHE A 55 0.76 -10.45 -0.99
CA PHE A 55 0.64 -8.99 -0.97
C PHE A 55 0.59 -8.40 0.44
N GLY A 56 -0.15 -9.03 1.34
CA GLY A 56 -0.23 -8.60 2.74
C GLY A 56 1.13 -8.67 3.41
N LEU A 57 1.85 -9.79 3.23
CA LEU A 57 3.19 -9.98 3.78
C LEU A 57 4.20 -8.96 3.23
N LEU A 58 4.15 -8.65 1.93
CA LEU A 58 5.04 -7.66 1.33
C LEU A 58 4.81 -6.26 1.91
N LYS A 59 3.54 -5.82 2.03
CA LYS A 59 3.20 -4.51 2.60
C LYS A 59 3.57 -4.44 4.08
N CYS A 60 3.30 -5.50 4.85
CA CYS A 60 3.71 -5.60 6.25
C CYS A 60 5.25 -5.53 6.38
N GLY A 61 5.99 -6.24 5.52
CA GLY A 61 7.44 -6.19 5.49
C GLY A 61 7.96 -4.78 5.19
N ALA A 62 7.39 -4.10 4.18
CA ALA A 62 7.73 -2.73 3.84
C ALA A 62 7.47 -1.76 5.01
N LEU A 63 6.30 -1.85 5.67
CA LEU A 63 5.98 -1.04 6.84
C LEU A 63 6.95 -1.28 8.00
N VAL A 64 7.31 -2.54 8.27
CA VAL A 64 8.28 -2.88 9.31
C VAL A 64 9.66 -2.30 9.00
N VAL A 65 10.15 -2.47 7.77
CA VAL A 65 11.45 -1.91 7.35
C VAL A 65 11.47 -0.39 7.47
N CYS A 66 10.42 0.28 6.99
CA CYS A 66 10.31 1.74 7.11
C CYS A 66 10.20 2.19 8.56
N PHE A 67 9.49 1.44 9.41
CA PHE A 67 9.39 1.76 10.83
C PHE A 67 10.72 1.62 11.55
N LEU A 68 11.47 0.53 11.29
CA LEU A 68 12.82 0.36 11.82
C LEU A 68 13.77 1.46 11.33
N GLY A 69 13.65 1.88 10.07
CA GLY A 69 14.37 3.03 9.52
C GLY A 69 14.01 4.34 10.20
N PHE A 70 12.73 4.55 10.52
CA PHE A 70 12.29 5.69 11.32
C PHE A 70 12.92 5.69 12.72
N LEU A 71 12.96 4.55 13.41
CA LEU A 71 13.58 4.45 14.74
C LEU A 71 15.07 4.82 14.73
N SER A 72 15.78 4.60 13.62
CA SER A 72 17.20 4.98 13.50
C SER A 72 17.40 6.49 13.30
N ILE A 73 16.39 7.22 12.84
CA ILE A 73 16.44 8.67 12.60
C ILE A 73 15.49 9.47 13.49
N SER A 74 14.82 8.85 14.47
CA SER A 74 13.71 9.44 15.21
C SER A 74 14.08 10.68 16.04
N ALA A 75 15.37 10.90 16.30
CA ALA A 75 15.88 12.12 16.94
C ALA A 75 15.95 13.32 16.00
N SER A 76 15.79 13.11 14.68
CA SER A 76 15.89 14.14 13.66
C SER A 76 14.51 14.69 13.30
N PRO A 77 14.37 16.02 13.09
CA PRO A 77 13.12 16.63 12.61
C PRO A 77 12.63 16.07 11.26
N ILE A 78 13.53 15.47 10.47
CA ILE A 78 13.18 14.88 9.17
C ILE A 78 12.47 13.52 9.30
N ALA A 79 12.43 12.93 10.49
CA ALA A 79 11.85 11.59 10.72
C ALA A 79 10.37 11.52 10.35
N VAL A 80 9.63 12.61 10.52
CA VAL A 80 8.21 12.74 10.12
C VAL A 80 8.00 12.56 8.61
N GLY A 81 9.03 12.82 7.80
CA GLY A 81 8.98 12.62 6.35
C GLY A 81 8.76 11.16 5.95
N VAL A 82 9.19 10.21 6.78
CA VAL A 82 9.03 8.77 6.52
C VAL A 82 7.55 8.37 6.49
N PRO A 83 6.76 8.54 7.57
CA PRO A 83 5.34 8.19 7.55
C PRO A 83 4.53 9.04 6.56
N VAL A 84 4.89 10.32 6.35
CA VAL A 84 4.24 11.19 5.35
C VAL A 84 4.43 10.63 3.92
N GLY A 85 5.65 10.24 3.56
CA GLY A 85 5.94 9.67 2.25
C GLY A 85 5.19 8.36 2.01
N ILE A 86 5.12 7.49 3.02
CA ILE A 86 4.38 6.22 2.96
C ILE A 86 2.87 6.49 2.77
N ALA A 87 2.30 7.44 3.52
CA ALA A 87 0.90 7.82 3.38
C ALA A 87 0.57 8.31 1.97
N PHE A 88 1.43 9.15 1.39
CA PHE A 88 1.25 9.67 0.03
C PHE A 88 1.33 8.58 -1.03
N LEU A 89 2.33 7.69 -0.93
CA LEU A 89 2.47 6.54 -1.82
C LEU A 89 1.24 5.63 -1.73
N GLY A 90 0.81 5.29 -0.52
CA GLY A 90 -0.38 4.47 -0.28
C GLY A 90 -1.64 5.07 -0.90
N GLY A 91 -1.85 6.38 -0.74
CA GLY A 91 -2.95 7.11 -1.36
C GLY A 91 -2.90 7.06 -2.90
N ALA A 92 -1.73 7.31 -3.49
CA ALA A 92 -1.55 7.28 -4.95
C ALA A 92 -1.83 5.89 -5.55
N VAL A 93 -1.34 4.82 -4.92
CA VAL A 93 -1.58 3.46 -5.38
C VAL A 93 -3.05 3.07 -5.19
N THR A 94 -3.65 3.40 -4.03
CA THR A 94 -5.09 3.16 -3.78
C THR A 94 -5.97 3.84 -4.85
N LEU A 95 -5.67 5.09 -5.20
CA LEU A 95 -6.37 5.82 -6.25
C LEU A 95 -6.19 5.15 -7.61
N SER A 96 -4.96 4.78 -7.97
CA SER A 96 -4.66 4.07 -9.23
C SER A 96 -5.44 2.75 -9.33
N ASN A 97 -5.40 1.93 -8.27
CA ASN A 97 -6.13 0.66 -8.19
C ASN A 97 -7.64 0.88 -8.35
N THR A 98 -8.19 1.91 -7.68
CA THR A 98 -9.62 2.25 -7.74
C THR A 98 -10.03 2.71 -9.14
N VAL A 99 -9.24 3.57 -9.79
CA VAL A 99 -9.49 4.03 -11.16
C VAL A 99 -9.48 2.87 -12.15
N MET A 100 -8.54 1.93 -11.99
CA MET A 100 -8.52 0.72 -12.80
C MET A 100 -9.80 -0.09 -12.62
N ILE A 101 -10.22 -0.35 -11.37
CA ILE A 101 -11.46 -1.10 -11.10
C ILE A 101 -12.66 -0.43 -11.78
N VAL A 102 -12.86 0.87 -11.58
CA VAL A 102 -14.01 1.61 -12.16
C VAL A 102 -13.99 1.59 -13.69
N ARG A 103 -12.82 1.64 -14.33
CA ARG A 103 -12.70 1.56 -15.80
C ARG A 103 -12.95 0.18 -16.37
N THR A 104 -12.79 -0.86 -15.57
CA THR A 104 -12.93 -2.26 -16.02
C THR A 104 -14.30 -2.85 -15.69
N ASP A 105 -15.14 -2.13 -14.92
CA ASP A 105 -16.55 -2.51 -14.74
C ASP A 105 -17.28 -2.32 -16.10
N PRO A 106 -17.87 -3.39 -16.67
CA PRO A 106 -18.59 -3.29 -17.94
C PRO A 106 -19.81 -2.36 -17.79
N GLU A 107 -20.12 -1.59 -18.83
CA GLU A 107 -21.39 -0.86 -18.87
C GLU A 107 -22.56 -1.82 -18.59
N PRO A 108 -23.57 -1.42 -17.80
CA PRO A 108 -24.77 -2.23 -17.66
C PRO A 108 -25.39 -2.39 -19.04
N THR A 109 -25.40 -3.62 -19.56
CA THR A 109 -26.16 -3.97 -20.76
C THR A 109 -27.63 -3.71 -20.45
N VAL A 110 -28.15 -2.60 -20.96
CA VAL A 110 -29.59 -2.32 -20.98
C VAL A 110 -30.18 -3.23 -22.05
N ASP A 111 -30.84 -4.30 -21.62
CA ASP A 111 -31.74 -5.11 -22.44
C ASP A 111 -33.19 -4.67 -22.15
#